data_AF-A0A3M3JMQ8-F1
#
_entry.id   AF-A0A3M3JMQ8-F1
#
_cell.length_a   1.000
_cell.length_b   1.000
_cell.length_c   1.000
_cell.angle_alpha   90.00
_cell.angle_beta   90.00
_cell.angle_gamma   90.00
#
_symmetry.space_group_name_H-M   'P 1'
#
loop_
_entity.id
_entity.type
_entity.pdbx_description
1 polymer ?
#
loop_
_entity_poly.entity_id
_entity_poly.type
_entity_poly.pdbx_seq_one_letter_code
_entity_poly.pdbx_strand_id
1 'polypeptide(L)'
;MTDNEQKPFDVRIKVHDIYLIILWDTNYFPGHEETKRICGVRVADSLFSIEAFASNSKPEYAVAQALAEKVRPALSDNLKLVEDEMKVSLGELTKELDDPLITAMDVVVPTQTEYPLIIKEGKGTPLVNAFVRLFVIADLIVASLKELHFKGAISKKDYKKREDRYVKPLRKLMHDLNQTIKLYHEQRKALTSK
;
A
#
# COMPACT_ATOMS: atom_id res chain seq x y z
N MET A 1 -13.69 -26.74 2.81
CA MET A 1 -14.18 -25.35 2.68
C MET A 1 -14.00 -24.99 1.23
N THR A 2 -15.13 -24.84 0.55
CA THR A 2 -15.29 -24.82 -0.91
C THR A 2 -14.57 -23.65 -1.56
N ASP A 3 -13.99 -23.93 -2.73
CA ASP A 3 -13.55 -22.96 -3.72
C ASP A 3 -14.52 -21.80 -3.81
N ASN A 4 -14.15 -20.66 -3.21
CA ASN A 4 -14.60 -19.39 -3.74
C ASN A 4 -13.90 -19.26 -5.08
N GLU A 5 -14.65 -19.51 -6.16
CA GLU A 5 -14.34 -19.13 -7.54
C GLU A 5 -13.32 -18.00 -7.54
N GLN A 6 -12.10 -18.27 -8.01
CA GLN A 6 -11.02 -17.29 -8.04
C GLN A 6 -11.48 -16.14 -8.92
N LYS A 7 -12.11 -15.14 -8.29
CA LYS A 7 -12.51 -13.91 -8.97
C LYS A 7 -11.28 -13.39 -9.68
N PRO A 8 -11.38 -13.08 -10.98
CA PRO A 8 -10.23 -12.64 -11.74
C PRO A 8 -9.64 -11.39 -11.08
N PHE A 9 -8.32 -11.34 -11.03
CA PHE A 9 -7.54 -10.29 -10.37
C PHE A 9 -6.35 -9.91 -11.24
N ASP A 10 -5.98 -8.63 -11.22
CA ASP A 10 -4.75 -8.18 -11.89
C ASP A 10 -3.54 -8.30 -10.96
N VAL A 11 -3.75 -8.02 -9.66
CA VAL A 11 -2.70 -8.13 -8.64
C VAL A 11 -3.26 -8.79 -7.39
N ARG A 12 -2.52 -9.78 -6.89
CA ARG A 12 -2.75 -10.39 -5.59
C ARG A 12 -1.44 -10.52 -4.85
N ILE A 13 -1.35 -9.91 -3.67
CA ILE A 13 -0.23 -10.10 -2.75
C ILE A 13 -0.76 -10.68 -1.43
N LYS A 14 0.15 -11.25 -0.63
CA LYS A 14 -0.15 -11.73 0.72
C LYS A 14 0.60 -10.86 1.71
N VAL A 15 -0.04 -10.51 2.80
CA VAL A 15 0.59 -9.86 3.96
C VAL A 15 0.37 -10.70 5.20
N HIS A 16 1.27 -10.58 6.16
CA HIS A 16 1.38 -11.45 7.33
C HIS A 16 1.06 -10.72 8.64
N ASP A 17 0.66 -9.46 8.54
CA ASP A 17 0.35 -8.59 9.65
C ASP A 17 -1.09 -8.05 9.58
N ILE A 18 -1.79 -8.17 10.71
CA ILE A 18 -3.21 -7.78 10.82
C ILE A 18 -3.39 -6.27 10.62
N TYR A 19 -2.41 -5.46 11.03
CA TYR A 19 -2.49 -4.03 10.87
C TYR A 19 -2.36 -3.64 9.39
N LEU A 20 -1.52 -4.32 8.60
CA LEU A 20 -1.43 -4.07 7.16
C LEU A 20 -2.71 -4.40 6.40
N ILE A 21 -3.40 -5.51 6.73
CA ILE A 21 -4.67 -5.82 6.09
C ILE A 21 -5.78 -4.83 6.48
N ILE A 22 -5.82 -4.38 7.73
CA ILE A 22 -6.78 -3.33 8.18
C ILE A 22 -6.45 -1.99 7.52
N LEU A 23 -5.17 -1.66 7.33
CA LEU A 23 -4.75 -0.45 6.61
C LEU A 23 -5.17 -0.51 5.14
N TRP A 24 -5.13 -1.69 4.54
CA TRP A 24 -5.60 -1.89 3.18
C TRP A 24 -7.12 -1.82 3.05
N ASP A 25 -7.83 -2.61 3.85
CA ASP A 25 -9.28 -2.71 3.81
C ASP A 25 -9.85 -2.63 5.23
N THR A 26 -10.43 -1.48 5.55
CA THR A 26 -11.04 -1.23 6.86
C THR A 26 -12.27 -2.10 7.11
N ASN A 27 -12.85 -2.69 6.06
CA ASN A 27 -13.99 -3.58 6.13
C ASN A 27 -13.59 -5.07 6.06
N TYR A 28 -12.30 -5.39 6.14
CA TYR A 28 -11.82 -6.77 6.03
C TYR A 28 -12.43 -7.71 7.09
N PHE A 29 -12.61 -7.21 8.31
CA PHE A 29 -13.27 -7.93 9.39
C PHE A 29 -14.71 -7.43 9.57
N PRO A 30 -15.69 -8.33 9.75
CA PRO A 30 -17.09 -7.97 9.93
C PRO A 30 -17.29 -7.11 11.19
N GLY A 31 -18.24 -6.17 11.14
CA GLY A 31 -18.53 -5.26 12.27
C GLY A 31 -17.72 -3.95 12.28
N HIS A 32 -16.88 -3.71 11.27
CA HIS A 32 -16.20 -2.42 11.02
C HIS A 32 -16.68 -1.70 9.77
N GLU A 33 -17.79 -2.19 9.21
CA GLU A 33 -18.53 -1.59 8.11
C GLU A 33 -18.83 -0.12 8.44
N GLU A 34 -18.62 0.79 7.48
CA GLU A 34 -18.81 2.26 7.58
C GLU A 34 -17.64 3.10 8.13
N THR A 35 -16.48 2.53 8.42
CA THR A 35 -15.33 3.37 8.80
C THR A 35 -14.89 4.30 7.64
N LYS A 36 -15.02 5.63 7.86
CA LYS A 36 -14.57 6.69 6.92
C LYS A 36 -13.04 6.87 6.88
N ARG A 37 -12.28 5.94 7.45
CA ARG A 37 -10.82 6.00 7.45
C ARG A 37 -10.29 5.81 6.03
N ILE A 38 -9.15 6.43 5.77
CA ILE A 38 -8.43 6.24 4.50
C ILE A 38 -7.87 4.81 4.53
N CYS A 39 -8.13 4.05 3.47
CA CYS A 39 -7.70 2.67 3.32
C CYS A 39 -7.11 2.43 1.93
N GLY A 40 -6.27 1.41 1.81
CA GLY A 40 -5.57 1.04 0.58
C GLY A 40 -6.51 0.79 -0.59
N VAL A 41 -7.64 0.10 -0.39
CA VAL A 41 -8.65 -0.15 -1.44
C VAL A 41 -9.15 1.15 -2.05
N ARG A 42 -9.50 2.14 -1.21
CA ARG A 42 -10.00 3.45 -1.68
C ARG A 42 -8.92 4.21 -2.45
N VAL A 43 -7.68 4.21 -1.95
CA VAL A 43 -6.56 4.87 -2.63
C VAL A 43 -6.27 4.19 -3.97
N ALA A 44 -6.27 2.86 -4.04
CA ALA A 44 -6.07 2.11 -5.28
C ALA A 44 -7.17 2.40 -6.31
N ASP A 45 -8.44 2.37 -5.90
CA ASP A 45 -9.58 2.71 -6.77
C ASP A 45 -9.48 4.15 -7.32
N SER A 46 -9.02 5.07 -6.48
CA SER A 46 -8.79 6.46 -6.84
C SER A 46 -7.62 6.65 -7.81
N LEU A 47 -6.49 5.96 -7.60
CA LEU A 47 -5.35 5.96 -8.53
C LEU A 47 -5.76 5.38 -9.89
N PHE A 48 -6.49 4.26 -9.88
CA PHE A 48 -7.06 3.67 -11.08
C PHE A 48 -7.94 4.69 -11.83
N SER A 49 -8.82 5.41 -11.13
CA SER A 49 -9.68 6.41 -11.77
C SER A 49 -8.86 7.48 -12.49
N ILE A 50 -7.78 7.98 -11.88
CA ILE A 50 -6.92 8.98 -12.52
C ILE A 50 -6.24 8.40 -13.77
N GLU A 51 -5.69 7.19 -13.69
CA GLU A 51 -5.07 6.56 -14.86
C GLU A 51 -6.08 6.31 -15.99
N ALA A 52 -7.28 5.85 -15.65
CA ALA A 52 -8.36 5.64 -16.60
C ALA A 52 -8.77 6.94 -17.31
N PHE A 53 -8.83 8.08 -16.59
CA PHE A 53 -9.08 9.38 -17.23
C PHE A 53 -7.91 9.86 -18.09
N ALA A 54 -6.67 9.65 -17.63
CA ALA A 54 -5.48 10.03 -18.40
C ALA A 54 -5.35 9.21 -19.70
N SER A 55 -5.87 7.98 -19.75
CA SER A 55 -5.85 7.12 -20.94
C SER A 55 -7.10 7.23 -21.82
N ASN A 56 -8.12 8.02 -21.42
CA ASN A 56 -9.39 8.07 -22.13
C ASN A 56 -9.39 9.23 -23.14
N SER A 57 -9.44 8.88 -24.42
CA SER A 57 -9.36 9.84 -25.54
C SER A 57 -10.72 10.37 -26.00
N LYS A 58 -11.82 10.07 -25.30
CA LYS A 58 -13.15 10.52 -25.70
C LYS A 58 -13.31 12.04 -25.47
N PRO A 59 -13.82 12.80 -26.46
CA PRO A 59 -13.91 14.27 -26.37
C PRO A 59 -14.69 14.77 -25.15
N GLU A 60 -15.74 14.06 -24.71
CA GLU A 60 -16.52 14.43 -23.53
C GLU A 60 -15.72 14.39 -22.21
N TYR A 61 -14.55 13.77 -22.20
CA TYR A 61 -13.65 13.71 -21.04
C TYR A 61 -12.38 14.54 -21.20
N ALA A 62 -12.25 15.37 -22.23
CA ALA A 62 -11.02 16.11 -22.54
C ALA A 62 -10.49 16.93 -21.35
N VAL A 63 -11.37 17.58 -20.58
CA VAL A 63 -11.00 18.33 -19.38
C VAL A 63 -10.47 17.41 -18.28
N ALA A 64 -11.14 16.28 -18.05
CA ALA A 64 -10.72 15.29 -17.06
C ALA A 64 -9.39 14.64 -17.44
N GLN A 65 -9.21 14.34 -18.73
CA GLN A 65 -7.97 13.80 -19.28
C GLN A 65 -6.81 14.78 -19.06
N ALA A 66 -6.95 16.05 -19.45
CA ALA A 66 -5.89 17.05 -19.29
C ALA A 66 -5.48 17.26 -17.82
N LEU A 67 -6.45 17.26 -16.90
CA LEU A 67 -6.16 17.31 -15.46
C LEU A 67 -5.44 16.05 -14.98
N ALA A 68 -5.89 14.88 -15.41
CA ALA A 68 -5.30 13.60 -15.01
C ALA A 68 -3.87 13.45 -15.54
N GLU A 69 -3.61 13.82 -16.79
CA GLU A 69 -2.27 13.87 -17.40
C GLU A 69 -1.32 14.80 -16.65
N LYS A 70 -1.83 15.93 -16.12
CA LYS A 70 -1.02 16.86 -15.32
C LYS A 70 -0.69 16.32 -13.93
N VAL A 71 -1.62 15.63 -13.29
CA VAL A 71 -1.47 15.13 -11.90
C VAL A 71 -0.70 13.81 -11.86
N ARG A 72 -0.86 12.95 -12.86
CA ARG A 72 -0.26 11.60 -12.91
C ARG A 72 1.25 11.56 -12.68
N PRO A 73 2.09 12.44 -13.29
CA PRO A 73 3.54 12.46 -13.02
C PRO A 73 3.85 12.72 -11.54
N ALA A 74 3.20 13.71 -10.92
CA ALA A 74 3.42 14.03 -9.51
C ALA A 74 3.02 12.87 -8.59
N LEU A 75 1.95 12.13 -8.91
CA LEU A 75 1.58 10.92 -8.16
C LEU A 75 2.63 9.82 -8.31
N SER A 76 3.15 9.61 -9.52
CA SER A 76 4.20 8.64 -9.79
C SER A 76 5.49 8.97 -9.03
N ASP A 77 5.90 10.24 -9.02
CA ASP A 77 7.10 10.70 -8.32
C ASP A 77 6.96 10.54 -6.80
N ASN A 78 5.80 10.87 -6.24
CA ASN A 78 5.52 10.66 -4.82
C ASN A 78 5.55 9.17 -4.43
N LEU A 79 4.97 8.29 -5.26
CA LEU A 79 5.02 6.85 -5.04
C LEU A 79 6.46 6.34 -5.05
N LYS A 80 7.27 6.77 -6.04
CA LYS A 80 8.67 6.38 -6.16
C LYS A 80 9.52 6.88 -5.00
N LEU A 81 9.35 8.13 -4.58
CA LEU A 81 10.07 8.71 -3.45
C LEU A 81 9.84 7.90 -2.18
N VAL A 82 8.59 7.53 -1.91
CA VAL A 82 8.24 6.72 -0.73
C VAL A 82 8.73 5.28 -0.88
N GLU A 83 8.68 4.71 -2.09
CA GLU A 83 9.28 3.40 -2.38
C GLU A 83 10.77 3.38 -2.04
N ASP A 84 11.51 4.41 -2.46
CA ASP A 84 12.95 4.53 -2.21
C ASP A 84 13.24 4.74 -0.70
N GLU A 85 12.47 5.58 0.00
CA GLU A 85 12.60 5.77 1.45
C GLU A 85 12.36 4.48 2.24
N MET A 86 11.32 3.72 1.88
CA MET A 86 11.01 2.45 2.53
C MET A 86 12.04 1.37 2.20
N LYS A 87 12.61 1.36 0.98
CA LYS A 87 13.71 0.45 0.60
C LYS A 87 14.98 0.71 1.40
N VAL A 88 15.29 1.96 1.72
CA VAL A 88 16.41 2.28 2.63
C VAL A 88 16.17 1.62 3.99
N SER A 89 14.97 1.79 4.56
CA SER A 89 14.60 1.19 5.85
C SER A 89 14.66 -0.34 5.82
N LEU A 90 14.18 -0.97 4.73
CA LEU A 90 14.28 -2.41 4.54
C LEU A 90 15.74 -2.86 4.41
N GLY A 91 16.57 -2.12 3.68
CA GLY A 91 18.00 -2.43 3.53
C GLY A 91 18.79 -2.34 4.84
N GLU A 92 18.42 -1.43 5.75
CA GLU A 92 18.97 -1.39 7.11
C GLU A 92 18.61 -2.66 7.89
N LEU A 93 17.34 -3.08 7.83
CA LEU A 93 16.88 -4.31 8.51
C LEU A 93 17.51 -5.58 7.94
N THR A 94 17.67 -5.66 6.61
CA THR A 94 18.35 -6.80 5.96
C THR A 94 19.79 -6.91 6.47
N LYS A 95 20.52 -5.80 6.59
CA LYS A 95 21.89 -5.81 7.15
C LYS A 95 21.92 -6.26 8.61
N GLU A 96 20.94 -5.87 9.43
CA GLU A 96 20.83 -6.34 10.81
C GLU A 96 20.53 -7.85 10.88
N LEU A 97 19.72 -8.37 9.97
CA LEU A 97 19.41 -9.80 9.89
C LEU A 97 20.60 -10.65 9.39
N ASP A 98 21.46 -10.06 8.57
CA ASP A 98 22.68 -10.70 8.06
C ASP A 98 23.83 -10.72 9.10
N ASP A 99 23.62 -10.17 10.31
CA ASP A 99 24.60 -10.23 11.39
C ASP A 99 24.90 -11.70 11.77
N PRO A 100 26.18 -12.11 11.88
CA PRO A 100 26.56 -13.48 12.25
C PRO A 100 25.94 -13.99 13.55
N LEU A 101 25.72 -13.11 14.54
CA LEU A 101 25.09 -13.47 15.80
C LEU A 101 23.60 -13.76 15.62
N ILE A 102 22.93 -13.04 14.73
CA ILE A 102 21.51 -13.20 14.43
C ILE A 102 21.27 -14.42 13.55
N THR A 103 22.14 -14.66 12.57
CA THR A 103 22.07 -15.83 11.68
C THR A 103 22.40 -17.14 12.39
N ALA A 104 23.24 -17.12 13.42
CA ALA A 104 23.57 -18.30 14.23
C ALA A 104 22.43 -18.78 15.13
N MET A 105 21.36 -17.99 15.29
CA MET A 105 20.21 -18.34 16.14
C MET A 105 19.12 -19.06 15.34
N ASP A 106 18.82 -20.29 15.74
CA ASP A 106 17.63 -21.02 15.29
C ASP A 106 16.51 -20.81 16.31
N VAL A 107 15.43 -20.14 15.89
CA VAL A 107 14.29 -19.81 16.74
C VAL A 107 12.99 -20.26 16.09
N VAL A 108 12.12 -20.88 16.88
CA VAL A 108 10.78 -21.26 16.42
C VAL A 108 9.92 -20.00 16.31
N VAL A 109 9.66 -19.58 15.08
CA VAL A 109 8.73 -18.46 14.79
C VAL A 109 7.31 -19.02 14.65
N PRO A 110 6.29 -18.39 15.27
CA PRO A 110 4.90 -18.81 15.09
C PRO A 110 4.48 -18.79 13.62
N THR A 111 3.66 -19.78 13.22
CA THR A 111 3.02 -19.81 11.89
C THR A 111 2.34 -18.49 11.60
N GLN A 112 2.69 -17.88 10.48
CA GLN A 112 2.15 -16.59 10.10
C GLN A 112 0.76 -16.78 9.47
N THR A 113 -0.20 -15.97 9.90
CA THR A 113 -1.49 -15.86 9.20
C THR A 113 -1.30 -15.06 7.94
N GLU A 114 -1.77 -15.58 6.81
CA GLU A 114 -1.72 -14.88 5.53
C GLU A 114 -3.05 -14.15 5.27
N TYR A 115 -2.95 -12.88 4.89
CA TYR A 115 -4.08 -12.05 4.50
C TYR A 115 -3.93 -11.62 3.02
N PRO A 116 -4.87 -11.97 2.13
CA PRO A 116 -4.79 -11.59 0.73
C PRO A 116 -5.19 -10.14 0.52
N LEU A 117 -4.35 -9.40 -0.19
CA LEU A 117 -4.66 -8.08 -0.75
C LEU A 117 -4.93 -8.26 -2.25
N ILE A 118 -6.09 -7.81 -2.71
CA ILE A 118 -6.56 -8.08 -4.08
C ILE A 118 -6.88 -6.77 -4.78
N ILE A 119 -6.29 -6.59 -5.96
CA ILE A 119 -6.74 -5.65 -6.99
C ILE A 119 -7.58 -6.44 -7.99
N LYS A 120 -8.84 -6.01 -8.17
CA LYS A 120 -9.77 -6.64 -9.11
C LYS A 120 -9.26 -6.56 -10.55
N GLU A 121 -9.67 -7.51 -11.38
CA GLU A 121 -9.39 -7.50 -12.82
C GLU A 121 -9.73 -6.15 -13.48
N GLY A 122 -8.88 -5.72 -14.40
CA GLY A 122 -8.99 -4.46 -15.14
C GLY A 122 -8.60 -3.21 -14.35
N LYS A 123 -8.03 -3.34 -13.15
CA LYS A 123 -7.60 -2.22 -12.29
C LYS A 123 -6.10 -2.16 -11.98
N GLY A 124 -5.31 -3.12 -12.47
CA GLY A 124 -3.87 -3.25 -12.26
C GLY A 124 -3.05 -2.30 -13.13
N THR A 125 -3.29 -1.00 -13.01
CA THR A 125 -2.59 0.04 -13.75
C THR A 125 -1.24 0.40 -13.10
N PRO A 126 -0.29 1.04 -13.82
CA PRO A 126 1.05 1.34 -13.28
C PRO A 126 1.08 2.04 -11.91
N LEU A 127 0.27 3.07 -11.66
CA LEU A 127 0.21 3.74 -10.35
C LEU A 127 -0.36 2.81 -9.27
N VAL A 128 -1.38 2.03 -9.60
CA VAL A 128 -1.98 1.05 -8.68
C VAL A 128 -0.95 -0.01 -8.29
N ASN A 129 -0.23 -0.56 -9.27
CA ASN A 129 0.79 -1.58 -9.04
C ASN A 129 1.96 -1.02 -8.22
N ALA A 130 2.41 0.20 -8.52
CA ALA A 130 3.44 0.89 -7.73
C ALA A 130 2.99 1.09 -6.27
N PHE A 131 1.73 1.47 -6.05
CA PHE A 131 1.16 1.60 -4.71
C PHE A 131 1.10 0.25 -3.97
N VAL A 132 0.68 -0.83 -4.64
CA VAL A 132 0.64 -2.18 -4.05
C VAL A 132 2.04 -2.68 -3.66
N ARG A 133 3.09 -2.35 -4.42
CA ARG A 133 4.48 -2.68 -4.03
C ARG A 133 4.89 -2.08 -2.69
N LEU A 134 4.35 -0.93 -2.30
CA LEU A 134 4.63 -0.34 -0.99
C LEU A 134 4.09 -1.20 0.16
N PHE A 135 2.96 -1.90 -0.05
CA PHE A 135 2.44 -2.87 0.92
C PHE A 135 3.31 -4.13 0.99
N VAL A 136 3.91 -4.56 -0.12
CA VAL A 136 4.93 -5.63 -0.11
C VAL A 136 6.13 -5.22 0.73
N ILE A 137 6.66 -4.01 0.53
CA ILE A 137 7.81 -3.52 1.31
C ILE A 137 7.45 -3.38 2.79
N ALA A 138 6.25 -2.87 3.11
CA ALA A 138 5.78 -2.79 4.49
C ALA A 138 5.70 -4.17 5.15
N ASP A 139 5.20 -5.18 4.44
CA ASP A 139 5.12 -6.55 4.94
C ASP A 139 6.51 -7.13 5.24
N LEU A 140 7.46 -6.94 4.31
CA LEU A 140 8.86 -7.35 4.52
C LEU A 140 9.49 -6.65 5.72
N ILE A 141 9.27 -5.34 5.89
CA ILE A 141 9.74 -4.58 7.05
C ILE A 141 9.18 -5.18 8.35
N VAL A 142 7.88 -5.45 8.41
CA VAL A 142 7.24 -6.03 9.61
C VAL A 142 7.76 -7.43 9.89
N ALA A 143 7.93 -8.26 8.85
CA ALA A 143 8.48 -9.60 8.96
C ALA A 143 9.92 -9.57 9.50
N SER A 144 10.78 -8.70 8.95
CA SER A 144 12.16 -8.54 9.41
C SER A 144 12.26 -8.07 10.86
N LEU A 145 11.44 -7.09 11.24
CA LEU A 145 11.37 -6.61 12.62
C LEU A 145 10.88 -7.70 13.58
N LYS A 146 9.91 -8.51 13.17
CA LYS A 146 9.37 -9.62 13.94
C LYS A 146 10.45 -10.71 14.13
N GLU A 147 11.21 -11.02 13.09
CA GLU A 147 12.33 -11.96 13.17
C GLU A 147 13.42 -11.47 14.13
N LEU A 148 13.86 -10.21 14.02
CA LEU A 148 14.82 -9.61 14.96
C LEU A 148 14.31 -9.68 16.40
N HIS A 149 13.01 -9.48 16.61
CA HIS A 149 12.42 -9.59 17.95
C HIS A 149 12.44 -11.03 18.48
N PHE A 150 12.06 -12.02 17.66
CA PHE A 150 12.07 -13.43 18.08
C PHE A 150 13.49 -13.97 18.32
N LYS A 151 14.47 -13.46 17.58
CA LYS A 151 15.90 -13.72 17.81
C LYS A 151 16.49 -12.93 18.98
N GLY A 152 15.68 -12.16 19.72
CA GLY A 152 16.14 -11.42 20.90
C GLY A 152 17.03 -10.22 20.61
N ALA A 153 17.20 -9.83 19.35
CA ALA A 153 18.03 -8.69 18.94
C ALA A 153 17.42 -7.35 19.36
N ILE A 154 16.08 -7.27 19.37
CA ILE A 154 15.34 -6.07 19.73
C ILE A 154 14.22 -6.36 20.72
N SER A 155 13.96 -5.38 21.59
CA SER A 155 12.82 -5.46 22.51
C SER A 155 11.50 -5.27 21.75
N LYS A 156 10.38 -5.71 22.37
CA LYS A 156 9.03 -5.46 21.83
C LYS A 156 8.73 -3.95 21.68
N LYS A 157 9.31 -3.12 22.54
CA LYS A 157 9.18 -1.66 22.48
C LYS A 157 9.89 -1.10 21.24
N ASP A 158 11.09 -1.59 20.95
CA ASP A 158 11.86 -1.18 19.78
C ASP A 158 11.22 -1.67 18.49
N TYR A 159 10.72 -2.92 18.48
CA TYR A 159 9.91 -3.46 17.40
C TYR A 159 8.76 -2.50 17.03
N LYS A 160 7.90 -2.13 17.99
CA LYS A 160 6.77 -1.22 17.73
C LYS A 160 7.19 0.19 17.34
N LYS A 161 8.27 0.72 17.92
CA LYS A 161 8.81 2.04 17.57
C LYS A 161 9.33 2.06 16.13
N ARG A 162 10.07 1.03 15.72
CA ARG A 162 10.64 0.91 14.36
C ARG A 162 9.56 0.61 13.34
N GLU A 163 8.60 -0.27 13.65
CA GLU A 163 7.42 -0.53 12.80
C GLU A 163 6.66 0.77 12.51
N ASP A 164 6.34 1.55 13.56
CA ASP A 164 5.64 2.83 13.40
C ASP A 164 6.45 3.79 12.53
N ARG A 165 7.77 3.91 12.78
CA ARG A 165 8.69 4.77 12.02
C ARG A 165 8.78 4.37 10.55
N TYR A 166 9.02 3.10 10.25
CA TYR A 166 9.33 2.63 8.90
C TYR A 166 8.08 2.47 8.02
N VAL A 167 6.89 2.29 8.62
CA VAL A 167 5.61 2.25 7.89
C VAL A 167 4.92 3.63 7.87
N LYS A 168 5.41 4.63 8.62
CA LYS A 168 4.90 6.00 8.58
C LYS A 168 4.88 6.64 7.18
N PRO A 169 5.92 6.49 6.33
CA PRO A 169 5.91 7.07 4.98
C PRO A 169 4.72 6.59 4.15
N LEU A 170 4.40 5.29 4.17
CA LEU A 170 3.23 4.72 3.49
C LEU A 170 1.92 5.36 3.98
N ARG A 171 1.72 5.45 5.30
CA ARG A 171 0.51 6.08 5.87
C ARG A 171 0.37 7.54 5.45
N LYS A 172 1.47 8.29 5.50
CA LYS A 172 1.49 9.71 5.10
C LYS A 172 1.13 9.84 3.62
N LEU A 173 1.76 9.03 2.77
CA LEU A 173 1.46 8.99 1.35
C LEU A 173 0.00 8.68 1.08
N MET A 174 -0.61 7.70 1.76
CA MET A 174 -2.05 7.41 1.60
C MET A 174 -2.92 8.63 1.91
N HIS A 175 -2.55 9.44 2.90
CA HIS A 175 -3.24 10.68 3.23
C HIS A 175 -3.06 11.74 2.13
N ASP A 176 -1.81 11.96 1.70
CA ASP A 176 -1.45 12.93 0.67
C ASP A 176 -2.08 12.60 -0.69
N LEU A 177 -2.08 11.31 -1.07
CA LEU A 177 -2.75 10.80 -2.27
C LEU A 177 -4.26 11.04 -2.20
N ASN A 178 -4.89 10.68 -1.08
CA ASN A 178 -6.32 10.90 -0.89
C ASN A 178 -6.70 12.39 -0.98
N GLN A 179 -5.88 13.29 -0.45
CA GLN A 179 -6.10 14.74 -0.59
C GLN A 179 -5.93 15.20 -2.05
N THR A 180 -4.86 14.77 -2.71
CA THR A 180 -4.59 15.13 -4.12
C THR A 180 -5.72 14.66 -5.03
N ILE A 181 -6.22 13.44 -4.82
CA ILE A 181 -7.32 12.88 -5.62
C ILE A 181 -8.64 13.61 -5.37
N LYS A 182 -8.93 14.00 -4.11
CA LYS A 182 -10.11 14.84 -3.80
C LYS A 182 -10.05 16.15 -4.56
N LEU A 183 -8.92 16.85 -4.52
CA LEU A 183 -8.71 18.10 -5.24
C LEU A 183 -8.89 17.91 -6.76
N TYR A 184 -8.37 16.82 -7.33
CA TYR A 184 -8.60 16.48 -8.73
C TYR A 184 -10.10 16.34 -9.06
N HIS A 185 -10.86 15.60 -8.25
CA HIS A 185 -12.29 15.41 -8.48
C HIS A 185 -13.11 16.70 -8.29
N GLU A 186 -12.74 17.54 -7.34
CA GLU A 186 -13.35 18.86 -7.12
C GLU A 186 -13.12 19.79 -8.32
N GLN A 187 -11.87 19.91 -8.77
CA GLN A 187 -11.52 20.72 -9.94
C GLN A 187 -12.21 20.22 -11.20
N ARG A 188 -12.22 18.90 -11.42
CA ARG A 188 -12.92 18.30 -12.56
C ARG A 188 -14.39 18.68 -12.55
N LYS A 189 -15.09 18.49 -11.42
CA LYS A 189 -16.52 18.85 -11.30
C LYS A 189 -16.75 20.34 -11.56
N ALA A 190 -15.95 21.21 -10.96
CA ALA A 190 -16.07 22.65 -11.12
C ALA A 190 -15.92 23.12 -12.59
N LEU A 191 -15.08 22.44 -13.37
CA LEU A 191 -14.85 22.76 -14.79
C LEU A 191 -15.88 22.11 -15.73
N THR A 192 -16.51 21.00 -15.34
CA THR A 192 -17.54 20.31 -16.16
C THR A 192 -18.98 20.75 -15.84
N SER A 193 -19.19 21.44 -14.71
CA SER A 193 -20.51 21.95 -14.29
C SER A 193 -20.81 23.37 -14.81
N LYS A 194 -19.98 23.88 -15.73
CA LYS A 194 -20.22 25.11 -16.51
C LYS A 194 -20.55 24.73 -17.94
#